data_AF-A0A516SGL4-F1
#
_entry.id   AF-A0A516SGL4-F1
#
_cell.length_a   1.000
_cell.length_b   1.000
_cell.length_c   1.000
_cell.angle_alpha   90.00
_cell.angle_beta   90.00
_cell.angle_gamma   90.00
#
_symmetry.space_group_name_H-M   'P 1'
#
loop_
_entity.id
_entity.type
_entity.pdbx_description
1 polymer ?
#
loop_
_entity_poly.entity_id
_entity_poly.type
_entity_poly.pdbx_seq_one_letter_code
_entity_poly.pdbx_strand_id
1 'polypeptide(L)'
;MYSSVAFALPTDFSDKLEAALLCRSEWSTSFWNDYFNTHLQTSLRDWGEARWWNSQGAQLGGAVTLEVFANLDESRALMVGALIPQPVESVRQTLEQNLKLSFRPVQTPTGLRYVSDTLSVLVETTNQQTKWYCAKWSLGNRERVKPLAP
;
A
#
# COMPACT_ATOMS: atom_id res chain seq x y z
N MET A 1 -19.77 -4.67 -28.17
CA MET A 1 -20.01 -3.94 -26.91
C MET A 1 -19.64 -4.90 -25.79
N TYR A 2 -18.50 -4.71 -25.13
CA TYR A 2 -18.14 -5.52 -23.96
C TYR A 2 -18.72 -4.83 -22.73
N SER A 3 -19.77 -5.41 -22.15
CA SER A 3 -20.23 -5.00 -20.82
C SER A 3 -19.12 -5.31 -19.82
N SER A 4 -18.51 -4.27 -19.25
CA SER A 4 -17.70 -4.40 -18.06
C SER A 4 -18.61 -4.86 -16.93
N VAL A 5 -18.44 -6.10 -16.48
CA VAL A 5 -19.01 -6.53 -15.20
C VAL A 5 -18.31 -5.70 -14.13
N ALA A 6 -19.03 -4.75 -13.54
CA ALA A 6 -18.56 -4.05 -12.36
C ALA A 6 -18.53 -5.08 -11.21
N PHE A 7 -17.34 -5.55 -10.87
CA PHE A 7 -17.16 -6.39 -9.69
C PHE A 7 -17.36 -5.50 -8.47
N ALA A 8 -18.51 -5.64 -7.81
CA ALA A 8 -18.71 -5.05 -6.50
C ALA A 8 -17.65 -5.64 -5.56
N LEU A 9 -16.86 -4.79 -4.93
CA LEU A 9 -15.86 -5.22 -3.94
C LEU A 9 -16.57 -5.98 -2.81
N PRO A 10 -15.95 -7.04 -2.27
CA PRO A 10 -16.50 -7.69 -1.09
C PRO A 10 -16.57 -6.69 0.07
N THR A 11 -17.54 -6.87 0.97
CA THR A 11 -17.82 -5.91 2.05
C THR A 11 -16.65 -5.72 3.01
N ASP A 12 -15.75 -6.70 3.09
CA ASP A 12 -14.55 -6.70 3.93
C ASP A 12 -13.26 -6.35 3.14
N PHE A 13 -13.39 -5.87 1.89
CA PHE A 13 -12.24 -5.53 1.05
C PHE A 13 -11.32 -4.52 1.73
N SER A 14 -11.89 -3.40 2.19
CA SER A 14 -11.15 -2.33 2.85
C SER A 14 -10.51 -2.83 4.14
N ASP A 15 -11.26 -3.55 4.99
CA ASP A 15 -10.74 -4.07 6.25
C ASP A 15 -9.53 -5.00 6.05
N LYS A 16 -9.61 -5.92 5.07
CA LYS A 16 -8.51 -6.83 4.75
C LYS A 16 -7.30 -6.08 4.23
N LEU A 17 -7.50 -5.17 3.28
CA LEU A 17 -6.40 -4.44 2.66
C LEU A 17 -5.77 -3.46 3.65
N GLU A 18 -6.54 -2.73 4.44
CA GLU A 18 -6.04 -1.87 5.50
C GLU A 18 -5.21 -2.64 6.52
N ALA A 19 -5.65 -3.84 6.92
CA ALA A 19 -4.87 -4.69 7.80
C ALA A 19 -3.49 -5.03 7.19
N ALA A 20 -3.41 -5.29 5.88
CA ALA A 20 -2.13 -5.50 5.20
C ALA A 20 -1.30 -4.23 5.08
N LEU A 21 -1.91 -3.11 4.71
CA LEU A 21 -1.24 -1.82 4.60
C LEU A 21 -0.67 -1.35 5.94
N LEU A 22 -1.34 -1.69 7.04
CA LEU A 22 -0.88 -1.46 8.41
C LEU A 22 0.11 -2.50 8.93
N CYS A 23 0.53 -3.43 8.10
CA CYS A 23 1.40 -4.53 8.47
C CYS A 23 0.87 -5.52 9.52
N ARG A 24 -0.45 -5.70 9.63
CA ARG A 24 -1.11 -6.51 10.67
C ARG A 24 -1.74 -7.81 10.16
N SER A 25 -1.67 -8.13 8.87
CA SER A 25 -2.32 -9.32 8.28
C SER A 25 -1.36 -10.21 7.48
N GLU A 26 -1.94 -11.13 6.68
CA GLU A 26 -1.28 -12.01 5.70
C GLU A 26 -0.43 -11.24 4.67
N TRP A 27 0.66 -11.87 4.21
CA TRP A 27 1.67 -11.32 3.27
C TRP A 27 1.92 -12.19 2.05
N SER A 28 1.30 -13.36 1.97
CA SER A 28 1.54 -14.31 0.91
C SER A 28 1.31 -13.67 -0.46
N THR A 29 2.33 -13.76 -1.31
CA THR A 29 2.29 -13.25 -2.67
C THR A 29 1.11 -13.84 -3.43
N SER A 30 0.94 -15.17 -3.36
CA SER A 30 -0.14 -15.88 -4.04
C SER A 30 -1.49 -15.45 -3.49
N PHE A 31 -1.62 -15.31 -2.17
CA PHE A 31 -2.86 -14.84 -1.54
C PHE A 31 -3.29 -13.48 -2.10
N TRP A 32 -2.40 -12.48 -2.12
CA TRP A 32 -2.78 -11.13 -2.57
C TRP A 32 -2.99 -11.05 -4.08
N ASN A 33 -2.21 -11.77 -4.88
CA ASN A 33 -2.43 -11.86 -6.33
C ASN A 33 -3.79 -12.52 -6.64
N ASP A 34 -4.10 -13.65 -6.01
CA ASP A 34 -5.36 -14.35 -6.19
C ASP A 34 -6.55 -13.54 -5.69
N TYR A 35 -6.42 -12.90 -4.51
CA TYR A 35 -7.45 -12.06 -3.92
C TYR A 35 -7.78 -10.87 -4.83
N PHE A 36 -6.76 -10.17 -5.33
CA PHE A 36 -6.98 -9.07 -6.27
C PHE A 36 -7.54 -9.54 -7.62
N ASN A 37 -7.04 -10.66 -8.17
CA ASN A 37 -7.61 -11.20 -9.42
C ASN A 37 -9.06 -11.69 -9.28
N THR A 38 -9.47 -12.09 -8.07
CA THR A 38 -10.84 -12.55 -7.78
C THR A 38 -11.81 -11.39 -7.62
N HIS A 39 -11.39 -10.30 -6.98
CA HIS A 39 -12.28 -9.20 -6.57
C HIS A 39 -12.12 -7.91 -7.38
N LEU A 40 -11.03 -7.78 -8.14
CA LEU A 40 -10.78 -6.66 -9.03
C LEU A 40 -10.82 -7.12 -10.49
N GLN A 41 -10.62 -6.16 -11.39
CA GLN A 41 -10.41 -6.46 -12.81
C GLN A 41 -9.03 -7.10 -13.03
N THR A 42 -8.74 -7.52 -14.27
CA THR A 42 -7.40 -7.95 -14.66
C THR A 42 -6.35 -6.90 -14.29
N SER A 43 -5.15 -7.34 -13.91
CA SER A 43 -4.06 -6.44 -13.57
C SER A 43 -3.79 -5.44 -14.69
N LEU A 44 -3.46 -4.21 -14.28
CA LEU A 44 -3.14 -3.11 -15.17
C LEU A 44 -1.74 -3.25 -15.77
N ARG A 45 -0.77 -3.64 -14.94
CA ARG A 45 0.66 -3.73 -15.28
C ARG A 45 1.47 -4.43 -14.19
N ASP A 46 2.66 -4.86 -14.57
CA ASP A 46 3.74 -5.22 -13.65
C ASP A 46 4.82 -4.13 -13.69
N TRP A 47 5.16 -3.53 -12.54
CA TRP A 47 6.15 -2.45 -12.42
C TRP A 47 6.72 -2.35 -11.00
N GLY A 48 8.03 -2.17 -10.88
CA GLY A 48 8.70 -1.98 -9.59
C GLY A 48 8.63 -3.20 -8.67
N GLU A 49 8.83 -4.40 -9.22
CA GLU A 49 8.71 -5.70 -8.53
C GLU A 49 7.29 -6.02 -8.00
N ALA A 50 6.27 -5.32 -8.48
CA ALA A 50 4.89 -5.49 -8.08
C ALA A 50 3.94 -5.55 -9.29
N ARG A 51 2.85 -6.28 -9.14
CA ARG A 51 1.68 -6.24 -10.01
C ARG A 51 0.68 -5.22 -9.49
N TRP A 52 0.01 -4.53 -10.39
CA TRP A 52 -0.89 -3.41 -10.09
C TRP A 52 -2.30 -3.69 -10.61
N TRP A 53 -3.31 -3.30 -9.84
CA TRP A 53 -4.72 -3.43 -10.17
C TRP A 53 -5.45 -2.10 -9.96
N ASN A 54 -6.49 -1.84 -10.74
CA ASN A 54 -7.41 -0.74 -10.48
C ASN A 54 -8.18 -1.04 -9.18
N SER A 55 -8.15 -0.14 -8.21
CA SER A 55 -8.83 -0.35 -6.93
C SER A 55 -10.34 -0.15 -6.99
N GLN A 56 -10.86 0.27 -8.15
CA GLN A 56 -12.26 0.61 -8.39
C GLN A 56 -12.77 1.71 -7.46
N GLY A 57 -11.89 2.62 -7.04
CA GLY A 57 -12.23 3.71 -6.12
C GLY A 57 -12.43 3.25 -4.67
N ALA A 58 -11.84 2.11 -4.27
CA ALA A 58 -11.91 1.63 -2.89
C ALA A 58 -11.49 2.73 -1.90
N GLN A 59 -12.24 2.86 -0.80
CA GLN A 59 -11.91 3.76 0.30
C GLN A 59 -11.11 3.00 1.35
N LEU A 60 -9.89 3.46 1.65
CA LEU A 60 -9.00 2.87 2.64
C LEU A 60 -8.58 3.95 3.64
N GLY A 61 -8.90 3.76 4.92
CA GLY A 61 -8.63 4.71 6.01
C GLY A 61 -9.24 6.09 5.77
N GLY A 62 -10.35 6.16 5.02
CA GLY A 62 -11.01 7.39 4.61
C GLY A 62 -10.45 8.04 3.34
N ALA A 63 -9.42 7.47 2.71
CA ALA A 63 -8.86 7.96 1.46
C ALA A 63 -9.34 7.13 0.26
N VAL A 64 -9.76 7.79 -0.82
CA VAL A 64 -10.07 7.12 -2.10
C VAL A 64 -8.78 6.70 -2.77
N THR A 65 -8.71 5.45 -3.22
CA THR A 65 -7.53 4.89 -3.89
C THR A 65 -7.73 4.83 -5.41
N LEU A 66 -6.63 4.93 -6.17
CA LEU A 66 -6.62 4.69 -7.62
C LEU A 66 -6.29 3.24 -7.95
N GLU A 67 -5.25 2.73 -7.31
CA GLU A 67 -4.66 1.45 -7.64
C GLU A 67 -4.21 0.76 -6.36
N VAL A 68 -4.16 -0.56 -6.41
CA VAL A 68 -3.54 -1.41 -5.38
C VAL A 68 -2.48 -2.26 -6.03
N PHE A 69 -1.49 -2.69 -5.25
CA PHE A 69 -0.40 -3.49 -5.74
C PHE A 69 0.06 -4.52 -4.72
N ALA A 70 0.59 -5.62 -5.23
CA ALA A 70 1.24 -6.67 -4.46
C ALA A 70 2.49 -7.12 -5.20
N ASN A 71 3.49 -7.62 -4.49
CA ASN A 71 4.72 -8.08 -5.10
C ASN A 71 4.49 -9.19 -6.15
N LEU A 72 5.44 -9.32 -7.08
CA LEU A 72 5.53 -10.48 -7.99
C LEU A 72 6.09 -11.70 -7.24
N ASP A 73 5.90 -12.89 -7.80
CA ASP A 73 6.35 -14.17 -7.22
C ASP A 73 7.88 -14.20 -7.05
N GLU A 74 8.63 -13.60 -7.97
CA GLU A 74 10.09 -13.55 -7.97
C GLU A 74 10.66 -12.31 -7.26
N SER A 75 9.81 -11.50 -6.63
CA SER A 75 10.22 -10.25 -5.97
C SER A 75 11.10 -10.49 -4.75
N ARG A 76 12.06 -9.58 -4.52
CA ARG A 76 12.90 -9.58 -3.31
C ARG A 76 12.22 -8.92 -2.11
N ALA A 77 11.10 -8.25 -2.33
CA ALA A 77 10.26 -7.67 -1.31
C ALA A 77 8.89 -8.34 -1.28
N LEU A 78 8.44 -8.70 -0.07
CA LEU A 78 7.04 -8.99 0.19
C LEU A 78 6.36 -7.65 0.44
N MET A 79 5.42 -7.26 -0.42
CA MET A 79 4.79 -5.95 -0.32
C MET A 79 3.34 -5.97 -0.75
N VAL A 80 2.55 -5.17 -0.06
CA VAL A 80 1.18 -4.81 -0.43
C VAL A 80 1.03 -3.31 -0.26
N GLY A 81 0.37 -2.66 -1.22
CA GLY A 81 0.25 -1.23 -1.22
C GLY A 81 -0.95 -0.70 -2.00
N ALA A 82 -1.16 0.60 -1.85
CA ALA A 82 -2.17 1.39 -2.52
C ALA A 82 -1.57 2.71 -3.02
N LEU A 83 -2.12 3.21 -4.13
CA LEU A 83 -1.83 4.52 -4.69
C LEU A 83 -3.04 5.43 -4.46
N ILE A 84 -2.81 6.56 -3.81
CA ILE A 84 -3.84 7.53 -3.44
C ILE A 84 -3.58 8.83 -4.20
N PRO A 85 -4.58 9.41 -4.91
CA PRO A 85 -4.41 10.58 -5.77
C PRO A 85 -4.42 11.89 -4.98
N GLN A 86 -3.72 11.92 -3.85
CA GLN A 86 -3.63 13.07 -2.96
C GLN A 86 -2.19 13.21 -2.40
N PRO A 87 -1.76 14.43 -2.06
CA PRO A 87 -0.46 14.68 -1.44
C PRO A 87 -0.28 13.94 -0.11
N VAL A 88 0.96 13.56 0.19
CA VAL A 88 1.28 12.70 1.36
C VAL A 88 0.81 13.28 2.68
N GLU A 89 0.86 14.59 2.84
CA GLU A 89 0.44 15.26 4.07
C GLU A 89 -1.08 15.18 4.27
N SER A 90 -1.87 15.34 3.20
CA SER A 90 -3.33 15.19 3.25
C SER A 90 -3.74 13.75 3.56
N VAL A 91 -3.07 12.79 2.91
CA VAL A 91 -3.31 11.36 3.16
C VAL A 91 -2.94 10.99 4.59
N ARG A 92 -1.77 11.42 5.07
CA ARG A 92 -1.31 11.18 6.44
C ARG A 92 -2.32 11.67 7.46
N GLN A 93 -2.77 12.93 7.37
CA GLN A 93 -3.76 13.48 8.29
C GLN A 93 -5.08 12.68 8.27
N THR A 94 -5.56 12.31 7.08
CA THR A 94 -6.76 11.50 6.92
C THR A 94 -6.62 10.13 7.60
N LEU A 95 -5.52 9.42 7.35
CA LEU A 95 -5.27 8.11 7.94
C LEU A 95 -5.11 8.18 9.46
N GLU A 96 -4.36 9.16 9.99
CA GLU A 96 -4.17 9.33 11.43
C GLU A 96 -5.50 9.59 12.16
N GLN A 97 -6.37 10.41 11.58
CA GLN A 97 -7.69 10.72 12.14
C GLN A 97 -8.63 9.51 12.15
N ASN A 98 -8.67 8.74 11.05
CA ASN A 98 -9.61 7.63 10.89
C ASN A 98 -9.11 6.34 11.56
N LEU A 99 -7.82 6.02 11.43
CA LEU A 99 -7.23 4.76 11.90
C LEU A 99 -6.61 4.83 13.30
N LYS A 100 -6.65 6.01 13.94
CA LYS A 100 -6.13 6.25 15.31
C LYS A 100 -4.68 5.78 15.48
N LEU A 101 -3.84 6.16 14.53
CA LEU A 101 -2.41 5.88 14.51
C LEU A 101 -1.63 7.15 14.16
N SER A 102 -0.30 7.08 14.19
CA SER A 102 0.57 8.19 13.82
C SER A 102 1.62 7.72 12.83
N PHE A 103 1.94 8.57 11.85
CA PHE A 103 3.11 8.39 11.00
C PHE A 103 4.15 9.46 11.30
N ARG A 104 5.40 9.04 11.51
CA ARG A 104 6.53 9.93 11.81
C ARG A 104 7.43 10.08 10.59
N PRO A 105 7.97 11.28 10.33
CA PRO A 105 8.90 11.48 9.23
C PRO A 105 10.21 10.72 9.47
N VAL A 106 10.71 10.05 8.43
CA VAL A 106 11.98 9.34 8.39
C VAL A 106 12.71 9.72 7.10
N GLN A 107 13.87 10.36 7.24
CA GLN A 107 14.73 10.66 6.11
C GLN A 107 15.43 9.38 5.64
N THR A 108 15.31 9.07 4.34
CA THR A 108 16.02 7.95 3.70
C THR A 108 16.95 8.48 2.60
N PRO A 109 17.90 7.66 2.09
CA PRO A 109 18.71 8.06 0.93
C PRO A 109 17.87 8.40 -0.30
N THR A 110 16.67 7.82 -0.39
CA THR A 110 15.72 8.02 -1.50
C THR A 110 14.71 9.15 -1.28
N GLY A 111 14.81 9.88 -0.16
CA GLY A 111 13.89 10.97 0.18
C GLY A 111 13.15 10.75 1.50
N LEU A 112 12.17 11.63 1.76
CA LEU A 112 11.35 11.60 2.96
C LEU A 112 10.29 10.48 2.88
N ARG A 113 10.14 9.74 3.97
CA ARG A 113 9.03 8.79 4.16
C ARG A 113 8.32 9.11 5.46
N TYR A 114 7.08 8.69 5.60
CA TYR A 114 6.36 8.72 6.86
C TYR A 114 6.07 7.30 7.30
N VAL A 115 6.47 6.93 8.50
CA VAL A 115 6.43 5.54 8.98
C VAL A 115 5.64 5.46 10.27
N SER A 116 4.69 4.53 10.36
CA SER A 116 3.92 4.27 11.57
C SER A 116 4.64 3.30 12.51
N ASP A 117 4.15 3.18 13.74
CA ASP A 117 4.65 2.19 14.71
C ASP A 117 4.44 0.74 14.27
N THR A 118 3.56 0.52 13.29
CA THR A 118 3.35 -0.80 12.68
C THR A 118 4.23 -1.04 11.46
N LEU A 119 5.16 -0.12 11.16
CA LEU A 119 6.03 -0.13 9.97
C LEU A 119 5.28 0.11 8.65
N SER A 120 4.05 0.61 8.72
CA SER A 120 3.32 1.10 7.55
C SER A 120 4.01 2.36 7.03
N VAL A 121 4.09 2.52 5.71
CA VAL A 121 4.86 3.58 5.07
C VAL A 121 4.00 4.40 4.13
N LEU A 122 4.13 5.71 4.22
CA LEU A 122 3.66 6.66 3.20
C LEU A 122 4.87 7.30 2.51
N VAL A 123 4.82 7.36 1.18
CA VAL A 123 5.81 8.03 0.34
C VAL A 123 5.11 8.86 -0.71
N GLU A 124 5.53 10.11 -0.87
CA GLU A 124 5.08 10.95 -1.96
C GLU A 124 5.73 10.53 -3.28
N THR A 125 4.93 10.48 -4.34
CA THR A 125 5.39 10.28 -5.71
C THR A 125 5.63 11.62 -6.39
N THR A 126 6.33 11.62 -7.52
CA THR A 126 6.59 12.83 -8.33
C THR A 126 5.31 13.53 -8.81
N ASN A 127 4.18 12.83 -8.84
CA ASN A 127 2.90 13.36 -9.33
C ASN A 127 1.98 13.86 -8.19
N GLN A 128 2.54 14.16 -7.01
CA GLN A 128 1.77 14.55 -5.81
C GLN A 128 0.72 13.50 -5.39
N GLN A 129 0.97 12.24 -5.73
CA GLN A 129 0.20 11.09 -5.25
C GLN A 129 0.95 10.43 -4.10
N THR A 130 0.25 9.66 -3.28
CA THR A 130 0.84 8.96 -2.15
C THR A 130 0.81 7.46 -2.38
N LYS A 131 1.98 6.82 -2.24
CA LYS A 131 2.05 5.36 -2.06
C LYS A 131 1.91 5.07 -0.57
N TRP A 132 0.85 4.36 -0.19
CA TRP A 132 0.69 3.78 1.13
C TRP A 132 0.98 2.29 1.02
N TYR A 133 1.95 1.77 1.75
CA TYR A 133 2.29 0.36 1.66
C TYR A 133 2.88 -0.18 2.94
N CYS A 134 2.90 -1.49 3.02
CA CYS A 134 3.82 -2.18 3.88
C CYS A 134 4.72 -3.09 3.05
N ALA A 135 6.01 -3.10 3.39
CA ALA A 135 6.99 -3.93 2.74
C ALA A 135 7.89 -4.61 3.77
N LYS A 136 8.06 -5.92 3.62
CA LYS A 136 9.08 -6.72 4.29
C LYS A 136 10.08 -7.16 3.24
N TRP A 137 11.31 -6.73 3.42
CA TRP A 137 12.38 -7.17 2.54
C TRP A 137 12.88 -8.52 3.03
N SER A 138 13.17 -9.41 2.08
CA SER A 138 14.04 -10.56 2.30
C SER A 138 15.46 -10.03 2.59
N LEU A 139 15.64 -9.50 3.79
CA LEU A 139 16.94 -9.08 4.30
C LEU A 139 17.38 -10.18 5.26
N GLY A 140 18.20 -11.09 4.74
CA GLY A 140 19.29 -11.57 5.57
C GLY A 140 20.03 -10.35 6.10
N ASN A 141 19.75 -9.98 7.35
CA ASN A 141 20.41 -8.96 8.16
C ASN A 141 20.08 -7.48 7.87
N ARG A 142 19.43 -6.87 8.87
CA ARG A 142 19.58 -5.51 9.39
C ARG A 142 20.70 -4.66 8.75
N GLU A 143 20.31 -3.59 8.06
CA GLU A 143 21.03 -2.31 8.16
C GLU A 143 20.10 -1.24 8.75
N ARG A 144 20.15 -1.19 10.08
CA ARG A 144 19.98 -0.05 10.97
C ARG A 144 19.48 1.25 10.30
N VAL A 145 18.18 1.51 10.39
CA VAL A 145 17.71 2.91 10.47
C VAL A 145 18.25 3.45 11.80
N LYS A 146 19.28 4.29 11.74
CA LYS A 146 19.76 5.02 12.91
C LYS A 146 18.66 6.04 13.28
N PRO A 147 18.07 5.99 14.48
CA PRO A 147 17.13 7.03 14.89
C PRO A 147 17.84 8.39 14.85
N LEU A 148 17.16 9.42 14.35
CA LEU A 148 17.59 10.80 14.59
C LEU A 148 17.44 11.07 16.09
N ALA A 149 18.57 11.36 16.74
CA ALA A 149 18.62 11.77 18.14
C ALA A 149 17.86 13.12 18.31
N PRO A 150 17.36 13.41 19.53
CA PRO A 150 16.66 14.66 19.82
C PRO A 150 17.50 15.92 19.57
#